data_AF-A0A432WHN9-F1
#
_entry.id   AF-A0A432WHN9-F1
#
_cell.length_a   1.000
_cell.length_b   1.000
_cell.length_c   1.000
_cell.angle_alpha   90.00
_cell.angle_beta   90.00
_cell.angle_gamma   90.00
#
_symmetry.space_group_name_H-M   'P 1'
#
loop_
_entity.id
_entity.type
_entity.pdbx_description
1 polymer ?
#
loop_
_entity_poly.entity_id
_entity_poly.type
_entity_poly.pdbx_seq_one_letter_code
_entity_poly.pdbx_strand_id
1 'polypeptide(L)'
;MRVSAHPFHLVAGLTLWAGYFVLLYGGMSVACALFPQDPTLGPLTWINLFVLLLTVVVALPLAGLAWACHRQTGEQATQQRFMLRLSASLYLVSAIATLVVGLPGVIYPPCV
;
A
#
# COMPACT_ATOMS: atom_id res chain seq x y z
N MET A 1 10.79 2.76 15.43
CA MET A 1 10.04 4.02 15.21
C MET A 1 9.23 4.33 16.45
N ARG A 2 9.40 5.51 17.06
CA ARG A 2 8.43 6.03 18.02
C ARG A 2 7.35 6.79 17.24
N VAL A 3 6.09 6.59 17.59
CA VAL A 3 4.92 7.16 16.91
C VAL A 3 4.07 7.85 17.97
N SER A 4 3.90 9.15 17.81
CA SER A 4 3.06 9.94 18.71
C SER A 4 1.58 9.81 18.32
N ALA A 5 0.68 9.89 19.28
CA ALA A 5 -0.76 9.92 19.02
C ALA A 5 -1.17 11.26 18.37
N HIS A 6 -0.94 11.39 17.07
CA HIS A 6 -1.28 12.56 16.26
C HIS A 6 -2.47 12.26 15.33
N PRO A 7 -3.48 13.15 15.22
CA PRO A 7 -4.70 12.88 14.44
C PRO A 7 -4.42 12.63 12.95
N PHE A 8 -3.30 13.12 12.42
CA PHE A 8 -2.87 12.85 11.04
C PHE A 8 -2.77 11.35 10.72
N HIS A 9 -2.46 10.50 11.71
CA HIS A 9 -2.38 9.06 11.47
C HIS A 9 -3.72 8.42 11.10
N LEU A 10 -4.85 9.08 11.38
CA LEU A 10 -6.18 8.62 11.01
C LEU A 10 -6.47 8.75 9.51
N VAL A 11 -5.82 9.69 8.82
CA VAL A 11 -6.05 9.94 7.40
C VAL A 11 -4.91 9.43 6.53
N ALA A 12 -3.68 9.47 7.04
CA ALA A 12 -2.48 9.19 6.27
C ALA A 12 -2.47 7.81 5.62
N GLY A 13 -2.93 6.75 6.31
CA GLY A 13 -2.97 5.40 5.74
C GLY A 13 -3.84 5.30 4.49
N LEU A 14 -5.07 5.82 4.57
CA LEU A 14 -6.02 5.80 3.46
C LEU A 14 -5.58 6.74 2.33
N THR A 15 -5.03 7.90 2.64
CA THR A 15 -4.50 8.84 1.62
C THR A 15 -3.34 8.23 0.85
N LEU A 16 -2.40 7.58 1.53
CA LEU A 16 -1.27 6.90 0.89
C LEU A 16 -1.76 5.74 0.01
N TRP A 17 -2.71 4.95 0.50
CA TRP A 17 -3.31 3.87 -0.28
C TRP A 17 -4.04 4.40 -1.53
N ALA A 18 -4.81 5.47 -1.41
CA ALA A 18 -5.49 6.09 -2.54
C ALA A 18 -4.51 6.63 -3.58
N GLY A 19 -3.42 7.28 -3.14
CA GLY A 19 -2.35 7.72 -4.04
C GLY A 19 -1.69 6.54 -4.76
N TYR A 20 -1.40 5.46 -4.05
CA TYR A 20 -0.90 4.21 -4.63
C TYR A 20 -1.86 3.64 -5.67
N PHE A 21 -3.16 3.57 -5.37
CA PHE A 21 -4.18 3.05 -6.28
C PHE A 21 -4.19 3.82 -7.60
N VAL A 22 -4.18 5.16 -7.52
CA VAL A 22 -4.15 6.03 -8.71
C VAL A 22 -2.85 5.83 -9.49
N LEU A 23 -1.70 5.78 -8.81
CA LEU A 23 -0.41 5.57 -9.46
C LEU A 23 -0.31 4.20 -10.14
N LEU A 24 -0.81 3.15 -9.50
CA LEU A 24 -0.77 1.80 -10.05
C LEU A 24 -1.60 1.71 -11.32
N TYR A 25 -2.89 2.02 -11.24
CA TYR A 25 -3.79 1.87 -12.40
C TYR A 25 -3.50 2.90 -13.49
N GLY A 26 -3.29 4.17 -13.12
CA GLY A 26 -2.95 5.20 -14.09
C GLY A 26 -1.60 4.94 -14.75
N GLY A 27 -0.60 4.52 -13.98
CA GLY A 27 0.72 4.14 -14.49
C GLY A 27 0.65 2.95 -15.44
N MET A 28 -0.13 1.91 -15.08
CA MET A 28 -0.37 0.76 -15.96
C MET A 28 -1.03 1.16 -17.27
N SER A 29 -2.09 2.00 -17.23
CA SER A 29 -2.76 2.48 -18.44
C SER A 29 -1.81 3.23 -19.38
N VAL A 30 -0.96 4.11 -18.83
CA VAL A 30 0.03 4.85 -19.63
C VAL A 30 1.12 3.92 -20.17
N ALA A 31 1.64 3.01 -19.33
CA ALA A 31 2.67 2.06 -19.73
C ALA A 31 2.18 1.14 -20.87
N CYS A 32 0.95 0.62 -20.78
CA CYS A 32 0.38 -0.22 -21.82
C CYS A 32 0.09 0.54 -23.11
N ALA A 33 -0.27 1.83 -23.04
CA ALA A 33 -0.47 2.65 -24.23
C ALA A 33 0.85 2.97 -24.96
N LEU A 34 1.94 3.18 -24.22
CA LEU A 34 3.25 3.53 -24.79
C LEU A 34 4.08 2.31 -25.19
N PHE A 35 3.92 1.20 -24.47
CA PHE A 35 4.68 -0.03 -24.67
C PHE A 35 3.72 -1.23 -24.79
N PRO A 36 3.09 -1.42 -25.96
CA PRO A 36 2.28 -2.60 -26.21
C PRO A 36 3.13 -3.85 -26.00
N GLN A 37 2.75 -4.71 -25.06
CA GLN A 37 3.41 -5.98 -24.78
C GLN A 37 2.67 -7.09 -25.53
N ASP A 38 3.41 -8.07 -26.04
CA ASP A 38 2.81 -9.28 -26.61
C ASP A 38 2.10 -10.06 -25.50
N PRO A 39 0.81 -10.44 -25.65
CA PRO A 39 0.05 -11.21 -24.66
C PRO A 39 0.66 -12.57 -24.33
N THR A 40 1.57 -13.07 -25.17
CA THR A 40 2.29 -14.33 -24.94
C THR A 40 3.48 -14.20 -23.98
N LEU A 41 3.88 -12.96 -23.63
CA LEU A 41 4.89 -12.73 -22.60
C LEU A 41 4.35 -13.19 -21.24
N GLY A 42 5.12 -14.06 -20.60
CA GLY A 42 4.84 -14.50 -19.22
C GLY A 42 4.91 -13.33 -18.22
N PRO A 43 4.62 -13.59 -16.93
CA PRO A 43 4.48 -12.56 -15.89
C PRO A 43 5.77 -11.82 -15.52
N LEU A 44 6.91 -12.15 -16.14
CA LEU A 44 8.22 -11.61 -15.81
C LEU A 44 8.58 -10.44 -16.75
N THR A 45 7.75 -9.40 -16.72
CA THR A 45 7.95 -8.16 -17.49
C THR A 45 8.50 -7.04 -16.60
N TRP A 46 9.07 -6.01 -17.21
CA TRP A 46 9.51 -4.82 -16.46
C TRP A 46 8.33 -4.08 -15.81
N ILE A 47 7.13 -4.16 -16.40
CA ILE A 47 5.89 -3.59 -15.85
C ILE A 47 5.51 -4.34 -14.57
N ASN A 48 5.49 -5.67 -14.59
CA ASN A 48 5.16 -6.47 -13.41
C ASN A 48 6.20 -6.29 -12.31
N LEU A 49 7.49 -6.13 -12.66
CA LEU A 49 8.54 -5.77 -11.71
C LEU A 49 8.31 -4.40 -11.08
N PHE A 50 7.91 -3.41 -11.88
CA PHE A 50 7.57 -2.07 -11.38
C PHE A 50 6.35 -2.11 -10.44
N VAL A 51 5.29 -2.84 -10.82
CA VAL A 51 4.11 -3.07 -9.98
C VAL A 51 4.50 -3.73 -8.66
N LEU A 52 5.31 -4.79 -8.71
CA LEU A 52 5.80 -5.48 -7.51
C LEU A 52 6.58 -4.51 -6.61
N LEU A 53 7.51 -3.75 -7.19
CA LEU A 53 8.32 -2.80 -6.45
C LEU A 53 7.44 -1.72 -5.80
N LEU A 54 6.52 -1.11 -6.55
CA LEU A 54 5.60 -0.10 -6.04
C LEU A 54 4.73 -0.66 -4.91
N THR A 55 4.19 -1.88 -5.09
CA THR A 55 3.38 -2.58 -4.09
C THR A 55 4.17 -2.77 -2.80
N VAL A 56 5.42 -3.26 -2.88
CA VAL A 56 6.27 -3.53 -1.71
C VAL A 56 6.68 -2.22 -1.02
N VAL A 57 7.08 -1.20 -1.80
CA VAL A 57 7.49 0.12 -1.29
C VAL A 57 6.36 0.81 -0.53
N VAL A 58 5.10 0.58 -0.90
CA VAL A 58 3.94 1.16 -0.19
C VAL A 58 3.47 0.26 0.95
N ALA A 59 3.37 -1.05 0.75
CA ALA A 59 2.83 -1.98 1.74
C ALA A 59 3.73 -2.11 2.98
N LEU A 60 5.06 -2.14 2.82
CA LEU A 60 5.99 -2.33 3.93
C LEU A 60 5.96 -1.17 4.95
N PRO A 61 6.03 0.11 4.54
CA PRO A 61 5.87 1.22 5.47
C PRO A 61 4.52 1.22 6.17
N LEU A 62 3.42 0.92 5.47
CA LEU A 62 2.09 0.84 6.06
C LEU A 62 2.02 -0.25 7.14
N ALA A 63 2.54 -1.45 6.85
CA ALA A 63 2.62 -2.53 7.84
C ALA A 63 3.54 -2.17 9.03
N GLY A 64 4.67 -1.52 8.77
CA GLY A 64 5.60 -1.04 9.80
C GLY A 64 4.95 0.01 10.72
N LEU A 65 4.18 0.95 10.17
CA LEU A 65 3.42 1.94 10.93
C LEU A 65 2.28 1.30 11.72
N ALA A 66 1.55 0.35 11.13
CA ALA A 66 0.52 -0.42 11.84
C ALA A 66 1.09 -1.12 13.07
N TRP A 67 2.22 -1.81 12.91
CA TRP A 67 2.92 -2.49 14.00
C TRP A 67 3.44 -1.52 15.06
N ALA A 68 4.02 -0.38 14.64
CA ALA A 68 4.53 0.63 15.56
C ALA A 68 3.41 1.26 16.41
N CYS A 69 2.25 1.58 15.82
CA CYS A 69 1.07 2.08 16.54
C CYS A 69 0.54 1.04 17.53
N HIS A 70 0.44 -0.23 17.12
CA HIS A 70 -0.01 -1.31 17.98
C HIS A 70 0.92 -1.49 19.20
N ARG A 71 2.24 -1.54 18.98
CA ARG A 71 3.22 -1.75 20.05
C ARG A 71 3.21 -0.65 21.12
N GLN A 72 2.97 0.60 20.72
CA GLN A 72 2.98 1.75 21.62
C GLN A 72 1.64 2.01 22.34
N THR A 73 0.61 1.21 22.05
CA THR A 73 -0.72 1.39 22.66
C THR A 73 -0.72 1.08 24.17
N GLY A 74 0.11 0.16 24.66
CA GLY A 74 0.04 -0.31 26.05
C GLY A 74 0.29 0.78 27.11
N GLU A 75 1.15 1.74 26.82
CA GLU A 75 1.67 2.70 27.81
C GLU A 75 0.92 4.05 27.85
N GLN A 76 -0.11 4.25 27.01
CA GLN A 76 -0.71 5.56 26.77
C GLN A 76 -2.01 5.81 27.57
N ALA A 77 -2.46 7.06 27.65
CA ALA A 77 -3.78 7.39 28.23
C ALA A 77 -4.93 6.88 27.34
N THR A 78 -6.13 6.64 27.90
CA THR A 78 -7.28 6.01 27.22
C THR A 78 -7.60 6.60 25.85
N GLN A 79 -7.62 7.93 25.71
CA GLN A 79 -7.88 8.61 24.44
C GLN A 79 -6.78 8.33 23.39
N GLN A 80 -5.51 8.42 23.81
CA GLN A 80 -4.37 8.15 22.94
C GLN A 80 -4.33 6.67 22.52
N ARG A 81 -4.71 5.75 23.43
CA ARG A 81 -4.85 4.32 23.12
C ARG A 81 -5.87 4.07 22.03
N PHE A 82 -7.04 4.72 22.11
CA PHE A 82 -8.06 4.62 21.08
C PHE A 82 -7.54 5.12 19.72
N MET A 83 -6.91 6.30 19.69
CA MET A 83 -6.34 6.87 18.47
C MET A 83 -5.27 5.96 17.85
N LEU A 84 -4.36 5.41 18.66
CA LEU A 84 -3.30 4.51 18.18
C LEU A 84 -3.86 3.19 17.65
N ARG A 85 -4.86 2.60 18.32
CA ARG A 85 -5.54 1.38 17.82
C ARG A 85 -6.26 1.61 16.51
N LEU A 86 -7.05 2.69 16.43
CA LEU A 86 -7.77 3.03 15.21
C LEU A 86 -6.80 3.30 14.06
N SER A 87 -5.73 4.06 14.32
CA SER A 87 -4.67 4.31 13.33
C SER A 87 -3.98 3.01 12.90
N ALA A 88 -3.67 2.10 13.83
CA ALA A 88 -3.06 0.82 13.53
C ALA A 88 -3.96 -0.02 12.60
N SER A 89 -5.27 -0.08 12.88
CA SER A 89 -6.24 -0.76 12.03
C SER A 89 -6.31 -0.15 10.63
N LEU A 90 -6.31 1.18 10.52
CA LEU A 90 -6.35 1.88 9.23
C LEU A 90 -5.10 1.64 8.39
N TYR A 91 -3.92 1.67 9.00
CA TYR A 91 -2.67 1.30 8.32
C TYR A 91 -2.66 -0.16 7.89
N LEU A 92 -3.15 -1.07 8.74
CA LEU A 92 -3.20 -2.50 8.43
C LEU A 92 -4.15 -2.77 7.25
N VAL A 93 -5.36 -2.21 7.27
CA VAL A 93 -6.32 -2.34 6.17
C VAL A 93 -5.75 -1.76 4.88
N SER A 94 -5.08 -0.61 4.96
CA SER A 94 -4.42 0.02 3.81
C SER A 94 -3.29 -0.87 3.25
N ALA A 95 -2.49 -1.50 4.10
CA ALA A 95 -1.43 -2.43 3.69
C ALA A 95 -2.03 -3.67 3.00
N ILE A 96 -3.06 -4.28 3.59
CA ILE A 96 -3.76 -5.44 3.01
C ILE A 96 -4.37 -5.07 1.66
N ALA A 97 -5.07 -3.94 1.57
CA ALA A 97 -5.66 -3.47 0.33
C ALA A 97 -4.59 -3.19 -0.74
N THR A 98 -3.43 -2.65 -0.37
CA THR A 98 -2.28 -2.47 -1.28
C THR A 98 -1.84 -3.80 -1.90
N LEU A 99 -1.68 -4.83 -1.06
CA LEU A 99 -1.27 -6.17 -1.49
C LEU A 99 -2.34 -6.82 -2.38
N VAL A 100 -3.61 -6.78 -1.97
CA VAL A 100 -4.72 -7.38 -2.72
C VAL A 100 -4.89 -6.72 -4.09
N VAL A 101 -4.72 -5.39 -4.18
CA VAL A 101 -4.82 -4.64 -5.44
C VAL A 101 -3.57 -4.83 -6.32
N GLY A 102 -2.38 -4.90 -5.72
CA GLY A 102 -1.13 -5.08 -6.46
C GLY A 102 -0.92 -6.50 -7.01
N LEU A 103 -1.41 -7.52 -6.28
CA LEU A 103 -1.16 -8.93 -6.59
C LEU A 103 -1.60 -9.36 -8.01
N PRO A 104 -2.80 -8.99 -8.51
CA PRO A 104 -3.19 -9.30 -9.88
C PRO A 104 -2.24 -8.69 -10.93
N GLY A 105 -1.74 -7.49 -10.70
CA GLY A 105 -0.80 -6.81 -11.60
C GLY A 105 0.60 -7.44 -11.62
N VAL A 106 0.92 -8.33 -10.68
CA VAL A 106 2.17 -9.12 -10.69
C VAL A 106 1.97 -10.48 -11.37
N ILE A 107 0.79 -11.10 -11.19
CA ILE A 107 0.51 -12.47 -11.65
C ILE A 107 0.07 -12.51 -13.11
N TYR A 108 -0.74 -11.54 -13.55
CA TYR A 108 -1.31 -11.53 -14.89
C TYR A 108 -0.48 -10.67 -15.87
N PRO A 109 -0.57 -10.94 -17.17
CA PRO A 109 -0.02 -10.05 -18.19
C PRO A 109 -0.70 -8.67 -18.07
N PRO A 110 0.09 -7.57 -18.09
CA PRO A 110 -0.41 -6.25 -17.71
C PRO A 110 -1.25 -5.55 -18.78
N CYS A 111 -1.13 -5.96 -20.05
CA CYS A 111 -1.67 -5.22 -21.21
C CYS A 111 -2.48 -6.13 -22.15
N VAL A 112 -3.50 -6.81 -21.60
CA VAL A 112 -4.48 -7.60 -22.37
C VAL A 112 -5.73 -6.80 -22.72
#